data_AF-A0A8D8B357-F1
#
_entry.id   AF-A0A8D8B357-F1
#
_cell.length_a   1.000
_cell.length_b   1.000
_cell.length_c   1.000
_cell.angle_alpha   90.00
_cell.angle_beta   90.00
_cell.angle_gamma   90.00
#
_symmetry.space_group_name_H-M   'P 1'
#
loop_
_entity.id
_entity.type
_entity.pdbx_description
1 polymer ?
#
loop_
_entity_poly.entity_id
_entity_poly.type
_entity_poly.pdbx_seq_one_letter_code
_entity_poly.pdbx_strand_id
1 'polypeptide(L)'
;DIQSLKQAPIRNLAKLLTHLLGEGGLALSVLKVIEFAEIDKLTLRLVRQTMLGLLLLDEENKCLQVFNRIAPSFKLKRFKDSLRLFLHHFLLKGSDRSGVPEEQMQLLNQRIKMAERMLDTSEARVQF
;
A
#
# COMPACT_ATOMS: atom_id res chain seq x y z
N ASP A 1 -19.82 -7.48 -5.48
CA ASP A 1 -18.46 -8.03 -5.41
C ASP A 1 -17.55 -7.21 -6.31
N ILE A 2 -16.26 -7.02 -5.99
CA ILE A 2 -15.32 -6.30 -6.87
C ILE A 2 -15.26 -6.98 -8.26
N GLN A 3 -15.52 -8.28 -8.29
CA GLN A 3 -15.56 -9.10 -9.50
C GLN A 3 -16.62 -8.68 -10.53
N SER A 4 -17.66 -7.92 -10.15
CA SER A 4 -18.68 -7.43 -11.09
C SER A 4 -18.34 -6.08 -11.74
N LEU A 5 -17.20 -5.46 -11.37
CA LEU A 5 -16.84 -4.13 -11.81
C LEU A 5 -16.02 -4.15 -13.12
N LYS A 6 -16.39 -3.29 -14.07
CA LYS A 6 -15.58 -2.98 -15.27
C LYS A 6 -14.30 -2.23 -14.87
N GLN A 7 -13.33 -2.14 -15.78
CA GLN A 7 -12.01 -1.53 -15.50
C GLN A 7 -12.07 -0.05 -15.07
N ALA A 8 -12.97 0.76 -15.63
CA ALA A 8 -13.09 2.18 -15.30
C ALA A 8 -13.56 2.43 -13.83
N PRO A 9 -14.59 1.73 -13.32
CA PRO A 9 -14.94 1.75 -11.90
C PRO A 9 -13.79 1.42 -10.94
N ILE A 10 -12.94 0.43 -11.28
CA ILE A 10 -11.81 0.02 -10.41
C ILE A 10 -10.81 1.16 -10.24
N ARG A 11 -10.49 1.87 -11.34
CA ARG A 11 -9.57 3.02 -11.28
C ARG A 11 -10.13 4.15 -10.42
N ASN A 12 -11.43 4.43 -10.53
CA ASN A 12 -12.08 5.46 -9.73
C ASN A 12 -12.11 5.08 -8.24
N LEU A 13 -12.36 3.81 -7.94
CA LEU A 13 -12.31 3.29 -6.57
C LEU A 13 -10.89 3.38 -6.00
N ALA A 14 -9.86 3.04 -6.78
CA ALA A 14 -8.47 3.21 -6.36
C ALA A 14 -8.17 4.66 -6.00
N LYS A 15 -8.55 5.63 -6.85
CA LYS A 15 -8.39 7.06 -6.59
C LYS A 15 -9.12 7.51 -5.32
N LEU A 16 -10.35 7.04 -5.12
CA LEU A 16 -11.14 7.33 -3.92
C LEU A 16 -10.44 6.80 -2.67
N LEU A 17 -9.98 5.53 -2.69
CA LEU A 17 -9.24 4.93 -1.58
C LEU A 17 -7.93 5.67 -1.31
N THR A 18 -7.16 6.03 -2.35
CA THR A 18 -5.94 6.84 -2.21
C THR A 18 -6.23 8.16 -1.51
N HIS A 19 -7.28 8.87 -1.91
CA HIS A 19 -7.65 10.15 -1.30
C HIS A 19 -8.07 9.99 0.16
N LEU A 20 -8.97 9.05 0.46
CA LEU A 20 -9.45 8.79 1.82
C LEU A 20 -8.33 8.35 2.78
N LEU A 21 -7.42 7.49 2.30
CA LEU A 21 -6.27 7.02 3.08
C LEU A 21 -5.26 8.15 3.28
N GLY A 22 -4.90 8.87 2.21
CA GLY A 22 -3.94 9.97 2.21
C GLY A 22 -4.34 11.11 3.14
N GLU A 23 -5.60 11.55 3.05
CA GLU A 23 -6.14 12.62 3.91
C GLU A 23 -6.54 12.13 5.32
N GLY A 24 -6.46 10.81 5.58
CA GLY A 24 -6.74 10.23 6.90
C GLY A 24 -8.21 10.08 7.26
N GLY A 25 -9.11 10.19 6.28
CA GLY A 25 -10.50 9.75 6.43
C GLY A 25 -10.63 8.24 6.63
N LEU A 26 -9.63 7.45 6.22
CA LEU A 26 -9.51 6.02 6.51
C LEU A 26 -8.09 5.65 6.96
N ALA A 27 -7.98 4.63 7.81
CA ALA A 27 -6.70 4.00 8.15
C ALA A 27 -6.37 2.89 7.16
N LEU A 28 -5.08 2.66 6.88
CA LEU A 28 -4.64 1.61 5.96
C LEU A 28 -5.09 0.20 6.37
N SER A 29 -5.40 0.01 7.65
CA SER A 29 -5.93 -1.24 8.22
C SER A 29 -7.30 -1.66 7.66
N VAL A 30 -8.01 -0.81 6.91
CA VAL A 30 -9.22 -1.23 6.17
C VAL A 30 -8.92 -2.33 5.14
N LEU A 31 -7.68 -2.39 4.65
CA LEU A 31 -7.24 -3.41 3.70
C LEU A 31 -6.90 -4.75 4.37
N LYS A 32 -6.95 -4.85 5.72
CA LYS A 32 -6.60 -6.08 6.45
C LYS A 32 -7.51 -7.27 6.15
N VAL A 33 -8.68 -7.02 5.57
CA VAL A 33 -9.65 -8.03 5.16
C VAL A 33 -9.23 -8.77 3.89
N ILE A 34 -8.19 -8.27 3.20
CA ILE A 34 -7.68 -8.88 1.97
C ILE A 34 -6.66 -9.96 2.33
N GLU A 35 -6.90 -11.17 1.83
CA GLU A 35 -5.96 -12.28 1.95
C GLU A 35 -4.93 -12.21 0.81
N PHE A 36 -3.79 -11.58 1.08
CA PHE A 36 -2.74 -11.35 0.08
C PHE A 36 -2.16 -12.64 -0.55
N ALA A 37 -2.24 -13.78 0.15
CA ALA A 37 -1.75 -15.06 -0.36
C ALA A 37 -2.61 -15.60 -1.52
N GLU A 38 -3.90 -15.26 -1.54
CA GLU A 38 -4.88 -15.77 -2.50
C GLU A 38 -5.56 -14.63 -3.28
N ILE A 39 -4.86 -13.49 -3.39
CA ILE A 39 -5.41 -12.28 -4.00
C ILE A 39 -5.71 -12.49 -5.49
N ASP A 40 -6.96 -12.24 -5.88
CA ASP A 40 -7.38 -12.31 -7.28
C ASP A 40 -6.84 -11.11 -8.10
N LYS A 41 -6.88 -11.24 -9.43
CA LYS A 41 -6.31 -10.23 -10.35
C LYS A 41 -6.97 -8.85 -10.23
N LEU A 42 -8.27 -8.76 -9.94
CA LEU A 42 -8.99 -7.49 -9.85
C LEU A 42 -8.68 -6.80 -8.53
N THR A 43 -8.70 -7.54 -7.43
CA THR A 43 -8.31 -7.02 -6.11
C THR A 43 -6.83 -6.60 -6.11
N LEU A 44 -5.95 -7.40 -6.71
CA LEU A 44 -4.54 -7.04 -6.91
C LEU A 44 -4.40 -5.72 -7.66
N ARG A 45 -5.15 -5.53 -8.76
CA ARG A 45 -5.12 -4.29 -9.53
C ARG A 45 -5.59 -3.09 -8.70
N LEU A 46 -6.67 -3.23 -7.93
CA LEU A 46 -7.19 -2.17 -7.07
C LEU A 46 -6.17 -1.77 -6.00
N VAL A 47 -5.63 -2.75 -5.26
CA VAL A 47 -4.65 -2.52 -4.20
C VAL A 47 -3.39 -1.89 -4.78
N ARG A 48 -2.90 -2.41 -5.92
CA ARG A 48 -1.73 -1.87 -6.61
C ARG A 48 -1.90 -0.40 -6.99
N GLN A 49 -3.01 -0.05 -7.64
CA GLN A 49 -3.29 1.34 -8.02
C GLN A 49 -3.41 2.26 -6.80
N THR A 50 -4.05 1.76 -5.74
CA THR A 50 -4.18 2.49 -4.47
C THR A 50 -2.81 2.76 -3.85
N MET A 51 -1.94 1.75 -3.76
CA MET A 51 -0.59 1.89 -3.21
C MET A 51 0.29 2.82 -4.05
N LEU A 52 0.25 2.71 -5.38
CA LEU A 52 0.99 3.62 -6.26
C LEU A 52 0.55 5.07 -6.03
N GLY A 53 -0.76 5.33 -5.96
CA GLY A 53 -1.28 6.66 -5.66
C GLY A 53 -0.84 7.22 -4.31
N LEU A 54 -0.69 6.36 -3.29
CA LEU A 54 -0.22 6.77 -1.95
C LEU A 54 1.29 7.03 -1.92
N LEU A 55 2.08 6.16 -2.55
CA LEU A 55 3.55 6.24 -2.55
C LEU A 55 4.06 7.41 -3.39
N LEU A 56 3.30 7.80 -4.42
CA LEU A 56 3.61 8.91 -5.32
C LEU A 56 2.87 10.21 -4.97
N LEU A 57 2.35 10.34 -3.74
CA LEU A 57 1.89 11.63 -3.25
C LEU A 57 3.04 12.64 -3.24
N ASP A 58 2.76 13.85 -3.73
CA ASP A 58 3.73 14.96 -3.80
C ASP A 58 4.34 15.25 -2.43
N GLU A 59 3.49 15.30 -1.39
CA GLU A 59 3.90 15.52 -0.01
C GLU A 59 4.39 14.21 0.65
N GLU A 60 5.68 14.17 0.98
CA GLU A 60 6.29 13.03 1.70
C GLU A 60 5.59 12.71 3.01
N ASN A 61 5.29 13.75 3.78
CA ASN A 61 4.65 13.60 5.08
C ASN A 61 3.28 12.92 4.96
N LYS A 62 2.48 13.26 3.94
CA LYS A 62 1.19 12.60 3.71
C LYS A 62 1.36 11.12 3.41
N CYS A 63 2.30 10.76 2.53
CA CYS A 63 2.63 9.36 2.25
C CYS A 63 3.04 8.61 3.52
N LEU A 64 4.01 9.11 4.28
CA LEU A 64 4.55 8.40 5.44
C LEU A 64 3.55 8.31 6.59
N GLN A 65 2.71 9.34 6.80
CA GLN A 65 1.68 9.32 7.84
C GLN A 65 0.69 8.16 7.68
N VAL A 66 0.37 7.76 6.44
CA VAL A 66 -0.54 6.63 6.16
C VAL A 66 -0.01 5.34 6.78
N PHE A 67 1.30 5.08 6.66
CA PHE A 67 1.96 3.92 7.24
C PHE A 67 2.18 4.09 8.75
N ASN A 68 2.53 5.29 9.20
CA ASN A 68 2.76 5.57 10.61
C ASN A 68 1.52 5.28 11.48
N ARG A 69 0.31 5.57 10.97
CA ARG A 69 -0.94 5.30 11.70
C ARG A 69 -1.14 3.84 12.08
N ILE A 70 -0.57 2.89 11.31
CA ILE A 70 -0.69 1.45 11.59
C ILE A 70 0.59 0.84 12.18
N ALA A 71 1.74 1.51 12.03
CA ALA A 71 3.04 1.07 12.50
C ALA A 71 3.05 0.63 13.99
N PRO A 72 2.51 1.40 14.96
CA PRO A 72 2.59 1.04 16.38
C PRO A 72 1.67 -0.13 16.78
N SER A 73 0.77 -0.58 15.89
CA SER A 73 -0.22 -1.60 16.25
C SER A 73 0.34 -3.02 16.16
N PHE A 74 0.53 -3.67 17.31
CA PHE A 74 0.90 -5.08 17.40
C PHE A 74 -0.18 -6.02 16.84
N LYS A 75 -1.45 -5.65 16.98
CA LYS A 75 -2.60 -6.42 16.46
C LYS A 75 -2.59 -6.52 14.94
N LEU A 76 -1.91 -5.60 14.26
CA LEU A 76 -1.79 -5.57 12.81
C LEU A 76 -0.54 -6.26 12.27
N LYS A 77 0.25 -6.96 13.10
CA LYS A 77 1.51 -7.58 12.68
C LYS A 77 1.39 -8.39 11.39
N ARG A 78 0.45 -9.36 11.33
CA ARG A 78 0.24 -10.20 10.13
C ARG A 78 -0.08 -9.35 8.90
N PHE A 79 -0.95 -8.35 9.05
CA PHE A 79 -1.28 -7.43 7.96
C PHE A 79 -0.07 -6.60 7.51
N LYS A 80 0.74 -6.09 8.44
CA LYS A 80 1.98 -5.35 8.13
C LYS A 80 2.97 -6.23 7.37
N ASP A 81 3.15 -7.48 7.80
CA ASP A 81 4.03 -8.45 7.13
C ASP A 81 3.56 -8.76 5.71
N SER A 82 2.26 -9.03 5.51
CA SER A 82 1.68 -9.23 4.18
C SER A 82 1.80 -7.98 3.29
N LEU A 83 1.57 -6.80 3.86
CA LEU A 83 1.69 -5.54 3.13
C LEU A 83 3.13 -5.27 2.70
N ARG A 84 4.13 -5.52 3.57
CA ARG A 84 5.56 -5.42 3.20
C ARG A 84 5.89 -6.33 2.03
N LEU A 85 5.50 -7.60 2.12
CA LEU A 85 5.70 -8.56 1.04
C LEU A 85 5.05 -8.08 -0.26
N PHE A 86 3.84 -7.51 -0.15
CA PHE A 86 3.14 -6.95 -1.30
C PHE A 86 3.91 -5.80 -1.96
N LEU A 87 4.37 -4.82 -1.17
CA LEU A 87 5.14 -3.68 -1.67
C LEU A 87 6.42 -4.16 -2.38
N HIS A 88 7.14 -5.10 -1.77
CA HIS A 88 8.36 -5.65 -2.36
C HIS A 88 8.09 -6.42 -3.66
N HIS A 89 7.12 -7.34 -3.64
CA HIS A 89 6.93 -8.25 -4.76
C HIS A 89 6.18 -7.61 -5.92
N PHE A 90 5.11 -6.87 -5.64
CA PHE A 90 4.21 -6.33 -6.68
C PHE A 90 4.56 -4.91 -7.12
N LEU A 91 5.29 -4.12 -6.32
CA LEU A 91 5.70 -2.76 -6.70
C LEU A 91 7.20 -2.64 -6.96
N LEU A 92 8.04 -3.22 -6.09
CA LEU A 92 9.50 -3.10 -6.22
C LEU A 92 10.06 -4.06 -7.27
N LYS A 93 9.70 -5.35 -7.22
CA LYS A 93 10.20 -6.41 -8.10
C LYS A 93 9.27 -6.78 -9.26
N GLY A 94 8.04 -6.27 -9.26
CA GLY A 94 7.04 -6.63 -10.26
C GLY A 94 7.50 -6.33 -11.69
N SER A 95 7.30 -7.30 -12.59
CA SER A 95 7.67 -7.23 -14.02
C SER A 95 6.87 -6.19 -14.81
N ASP A 96 5.75 -5.74 -14.27
CA ASP A 96 4.81 -4.88 -14.96
C ASP A 96 4.75 -3.50 -14.30
N ARG A 97 5.88 -2.78 -14.22
CA ARG A 97 5.92 -1.35 -13.82
C ARG A 97 5.21 -0.40 -14.81
N SER A 98 4.45 -0.97 -15.75
CA SER A 98 3.67 -0.24 -16.74
C SER A 98 2.77 0.80 -16.05
N GLY A 99 2.95 2.05 -16.42
CA GLY A 99 2.15 3.18 -15.92
C GLY A 99 2.84 4.08 -14.89
N VAL A 100 4.03 3.75 -14.39
CA VAL A 100 4.84 4.70 -13.59
C VAL A 100 5.93 5.29 -14.49
N PRO A 101 5.98 6.62 -14.68
CA PRO A 101 7.06 7.28 -15.41
C PRO A 101 8.43 6.96 -14.82
N GLU A 102 9.45 6.83 -15.66
CA GLU A 102 10.81 6.49 -15.23
C GLU A 102 11.37 7.49 -14.20
N GLU A 103 11.03 8.78 -14.38
CA GLU A 103 11.36 9.87 -13.46
C GLU A 103 10.81 9.66 -12.03
N GLN A 104 9.64 9.02 -11.91
CA GLN A 104 9.01 8.73 -10.62
C GLN A 104 9.50 7.42 -10.01
N MET A 105 10.26 6.61 -10.76
CA MET A 105 10.69 5.29 -10.30
C MET A 105 11.66 5.37 -9.12
N GLN A 106 12.55 6.37 -9.12
CA GLN A 106 13.48 6.60 -8.01
C GLN A 106 12.73 6.96 -6.73
N LEU A 107 11.77 7.89 -6.83
CA LEU A 107 10.89 8.28 -5.72
C LEU A 107 10.10 7.08 -5.19
N LEU A 108 9.49 6.29 -6.09
CA LEU A 108 8.72 5.11 -5.73
C LEU A 108 9.57 4.11 -4.93
N ASN A 109 10.78 3.80 -5.42
CA ASN A 109 11.70 2.89 -4.73
C ASN A 109 12.09 3.41 -3.34
N GLN A 110 12.35 4.72 -3.22
CA GLN A 110 12.66 5.35 -1.94
C GLN A 110 11.49 5.23 -0.96
N ARG A 111 10.27 5.57 -1.41
CA ARG A 111 9.05 5.53 -0.59
C ARG A 111 8.66 4.11 -0.17
N ILE A 112 8.85 3.12 -1.04
CA ILE A 112 8.67 1.70 -0.70
C ILE A 112 9.61 1.32 0.45
N LYS A 113 10.91 1.62 0.35
CA LYS A 113 11.88 1.29 1.41
C LYS A 113 11.56 1.98 2.73
N MET A 114 11.11 3.24 2.70
CA MET A 114 10.67 3.95 3.89
C MET A 114 9.46 3.28 4.53
N ALA A 115 8.42 2.99 3.74
CA ALA A 115 7.22 2.31 4.21
C ALA A 115 7.55 0.93 4.80
N GLU A 116 8.39 0.12 4.16
CA GLU A 116 8.81 -1.19 4.67
C GLU A 116 9.50 -1.12 6.02
N ARG A 117 10.37 -0.12 6.23
CA ARG A 117 11.04 0.12 7.52
C ARG A 117 10.03 0.49 8.61
N MET A 118 9.08 1.37 8.31
CA MET A 118 8.05 1.79 9.26
C MET A 118 7.11 0.65 9.66
N LEU A 119 6.85 -0.28 8.73
CA LEU A 119 5.99 -1.44 8.98
C LEU A 119 6.75 -2.59 9.64
N ASP A 120 8.07 -2.52 9.73
CA ASP A 120 8.87 -3.56 10.34
C ASP A 120 8.55 -3.65 11.84
N THR A 121 8.09 -4.83 12.26
CA THR A 121 7.71 -5.11 13.64
C THR A 121 8.80 -5.93 14.34
N SER A 122 9.91 -6.23 13.68
CA SER A 122 11.04 -6.96 14.26
C SER A 122 11.73 -6.18 15.39
N GLU A 123 11.72 -4.84 15.35
CA GLU A 123 12.27 -3.97 16.40
C GLU A 123 11.34 -3.80 17.62
N ALA A 124 10.04 -4.12 17.50
CA ALA A 124 9.08 -3.94 18.59
C ALA A 124 9.15 -5.02 19.68
N ARG A 125 10.16 -5.91 19.62
CA ARG A 125 10.40 -6.99 20.61
C ARG A 125 11.22 -6.56 21.83
N VAL A 126 11.72 -5.32 21.91
CA VAL A 126 12.68 -4.91 22.96
C VAL A 126 12.05 -4.13 24.13
N GLN A 127 10.73 -3.99 24.18
CA GLN A 127 10.06 -3.46 25.38
C GLN A 127 8.91 -4.37 25.75
N PHE A 128 9.18 -5.32 26.65
CA PHE A 128 8.44 -5.60 27.89
C PHE A 128 9.21 -6.67 28.69
#